data_AF-A0AAW5L7E0-F1
#
_entry.id   AF-A0AAW5L7E0-F1
#
_cell.length_a   1.000
_cell.length_b   1.000
_cell.length_c   1.000
_cell.angle_alpha   90.00
_cell.angle_beta   90.00
_cell.angle_gamma   90.00
#
_symmetry.space_group_name_H-M   'P 1'
#
loop_
_entity.id
_entity.type
_entity.pdbx_description
1 polymer ?
#
loop_
_entity_poly.entity_id
_entity_poly.type
_entity_poly.pdbx_seq_one_letter_code
_entity_poly.pdbx_strand_id
1 'polypeptide(L)' 'MAVDKDIYKQILVTFTHEQVQKIETFWHENKLKNRNEAIRMLVEKGLRHQE' A
#
# COMPACT_ATOMS: atom_id res chain seq x y z
N MET A 1 10.31 10.65 -0.37
CA MET A 1 9.16 11.38 -0.94
C MET A 1 8.69 12.37 0.10
N ALA A 2 8.76 13.67 -0.18
CA ALA A 2 8.00 14.64 0.60
C ALA A 2 6.52 14.35 0.32
N VAL A 3 5.76 14.08 1.37
CA VAL A 3 4.33 13.80 1.27
C VAL A 3 3.62 15.06 1.76
N ASP A 4 2.65 15.54 0.97
CA ASP A 4 1.76 16.61 1.40
C ASP A 4 0.98 16.16 2.63
N LYS A 5 1.22 16.83 3.76
CA LYS A 5 0.65 16.44 5.06
C LYS A 5 -0.79 16.89 5.25
N ASP A 6 -1.27 17.85 4.45
CA ASP A 6 -2.66 18.28 4.47
C ASP A 6 -3.57 17.24 3.80
N ILE A 7 -3.02 16.50 2.83
CA ILE A 7 -3.77 15.48 2.06
C ILE A 7 -3.54 14.07 2.63
N TYR A 8 -2.33 13.76 3.10
CA TYR A 8 -1.95 12.41 3.50
C TYR A 8 -1.43 12.33 4.92
N LYS A 9 -1.94 11.34 5.67
CA LYS A 9 -1.46 10.99 7.01
C LYS A 9 -0.56 9.76 6.97
N GLN A 10 0.61 9.84 7.59
CA GLN A 10 1.51 8.69 7.76
C GLN A 10 1.14 7.92 9.03
N ILE A 11 1.09 6.59 8.92
CA ILE A 11 0.87 5.67 10.03
C ILE A 11 1.92 4.57 10.01
N LEU A 12 2.31 4.10 11.20
CA LEU A 12 3.16 2.92 11.35
C LEU A 12 2.26 1.69 11.50
N VAL A 13 2.52 0.66 10.71
CA VAL A 13 1.79 -0.61 10.74
C VAL A 13 2.76 -1.78 10.64
N THR A 14 2.40 -2.90 11.25
CA THR A 14 3.17 -4.14 11.21
C THR A 14 2.42 -5.17 10.37
N PHE A 15 3.11 -5.77 9.41
CA PHE A 15 2.62 -6.86 8.58
C PHE A 15 3.42 -8.14 8.87
N THR A 16 2.82 -9.30 8.64
CA THR A 16 3.58 -10.56 8.65
C THR A 16 4.57 -10.58 7.48
N HIS A 17 5.65 -11.37 7.58
CA HIS A 17 6.60 -11.52 6.49
C HIS A 17 5.93 -11.97 5.17
N GLU A 18 4.97 -12.88 5.26
CA GLU A 18 4.20 -13.36 4.11
C GLU A 18 3.37 -12.24 3.46
N GLN A 19 2.74 -11.37 4.27
CA GLN A 19 2.00 -10.21 3.75
C GLN A 19 2.93 -9.23 3.04
N VAL A 20 4.13 -8.99 3.58
CA VAL A 20 5.13 -8.13 2.94
C VAL A 20 5.54 -8.70 1.57
N GLN A 21 5.80 -10.01 1.48
CA GLN A 21 6.12 -10.65 0.20
C GLN A 21 5.01 -10.48 -0.83
N LYS A 22 3.74 -10.70 -0.42
CA LYS A 22 2.58 -10.48 -1.30
C LYS A 22 2.46 -9.04 -1.80
N ILE A 23 2.74 -8.06 -0.92
CA ILE A 23 2.77 -6.63 -1.29
C ILE A 23 3.88 -6.35 -2.31
N GLU A 24 5.07 -6.93 -2.12
CA GLU A 24 6.20 -6.77 -3.05
C GLU A 24 5.94 -7.40 -4.41
N THR A 25 5.40 -8.63 -4.44
CA THR A 25 4.98 -9.27 -5.70
C THR A 25 3.97 -8.38 -6.43
N PHE A 26 2.93 -7.92 -5.74
CA PHE A 26 1.93 -7.03 -6.33
C PHE A 26 2.55 -5.73 -6.87
N TRP A 27 3.49 -5.14 -6.13
CA TRP A 27 4.21 -3.94 -6.56
C TRP A 27 4.94 -4.18 -7.88
N HIS A 28 5.76 -5.23 -7.96
CA HIS A 28 6.57 -5.52 -9.14
C HIS A 28 5.73 -5.89 -10.37
N GLU A 29 4.70 -6.73 -10.19
CA GLU A 29 3.81 -7.13 -11.28
C GLU A 29 3.03 -5.94 -11.88
N ASN A 30 2.62 -4.99 -11.03
CA ASN A 30 1.88 -3.80 -11.46
C ASN A 30 2.79 -2.63 -11.85
N LYS A 31 4.12 -2.81 -11.82
CA LYS A 31 5.12 -1.79 -12.19
C LYS A 31 4.91 -0.44 -11.49
N LEU A 32 4.48 -0.46 -10.23
CA LEU A 32 4.20 0.78 -9.48
C LEU A 32 5.49 1.48 -9.12
N LYS A 33 5.43 2.77 -8.77
CA LYS A 33 6.65 3.56 -8.52
C LYS A 33 7.30 3.23 -7.19
N ASN A 34 6.50 2.79 -6.21
CA ASN A 34 6.97 2.49 -4.86
C ASN A 34 5.99 1.58 -4.10
N ARG A 35 6.48 1.00 -2.99
CA ARG A 35 5.70 0.15 -2.10
C ARG A 35 4.47 0.87 -1.49
N ASN A 36 4.53 2.18 -1.25
CA ASN A 36 3.40 2.93 -0.68
C ASN A 36 2.23 3.04 -1.66
N GLU A 37 2.48 3.05 -2.97
CA GLU A 37 1.42 2.97 -3.99
C GLU A 37 0.77 1.59 -4.00
N ALA A 38 1.57 0.52 -3.93
CA ALA A 38 1.07 -0.85 -3.82
C ALA A 38 0.16 -1.03 -2.61
N ILE A 39 0.62 -0.59 -1.43
CA ILE A 39 -0.15 -0.68 -0.18
C ILE A 39 -1.47 0.10 -0.31
N ARG A 40 -1.45 1.32 -0.83
CA ARG A 40 -2.68 2.13 -1.02
C ARG A 40 -3.68 1.45 -1.94
N MET A 41 -3.25 0.96 -3.09
CA MET A 41 -4.13 0.27 -4.02
C MET A 41 -4.74 -1.00 -3.43
N LEU A 42 -3.97 -1.77 -2.66
CA LEU A 42 -4.45 -2.97 -1.98
C LEU A 42 -5.47 -2.64 -0.89
N VAL A 43 -5.21 -1.59 -0.10
CA VAL A 43 -6.15 -1.09 0.92
C VAL A 43 -7.45 -0.62 0.28
N GLU A 44 -7.37 0.20 -0.78
CA GLU A 44 -8.57 0.66 -1.51
C GLU A 44 -9.37 -0.50 -2.11
N LYS A 45 -8.69 -1.51 -2.67
CA LYS A 45 -9.36 -2.73 -3.16
C LYS A 45 -10.11 -3.45 -2.05
N GLY A 46 -9.49 -3.59 -0.87
CA GLY A 46 -10.12 -4.21 0.29
C GLY A 46 -11.33 -3.42 0.82
N LEU A 47 -11.21 -2.09 0.91
CA LEU A 47 -12.28 -1.22 1.42
C LEU A 47 -13.51 -1.22 0.51
N ARG A 48 -13.33 -1.24 -0.82
CA ARG A 48 -14.46 -1.32 -1.78
C ARG A 48 -15.29 -2.61 -1.67
N HIS A 49 -14.76 -3.66 -1.05
CA HIS A 49 -15.52 -4.90 -0.82
C HIS A 49 -16.30 -4.88 0.51
N GLN A 50 -16.19 -3.81 1.29
CA GLN A 50 -16.92 -3.61 2.54
C GLN A 50 -18.11 -2.65 2.41
N GLU A 51 -18.30 -2.04 1.23
CA GLU A 51 -19.47 -1.25 0.84
C GLU A 51 -20.46 -2.12 0.05
#